data_AF-A0A418HJB1-F1
#
_entry.id   AF-A0A418HJB1-F1
#
_cell.length_a   1.000
_cell.length_b   1.000
_cell.length_c   1.000
_cell.angle_alpha   90.00
_cell.angle_beta   90.00
_cell.angle_gamma   90.00
#
_symmetry.space_group_name_H-M   'P 1'
#
loop_
_entity.id
_entity.type
_entity.pdbx_description
1 polymer ?
#
loop_
_entity_poly.entity_id
_entity_poly.type
_entity_poly.pdbx_seq_one_letter_code
_entity_poly.pdbx_strand_id
1 'polypeptide(L)' 'KASGRKTKRTELDKCLDYLREGDILVIYKLDRLGRTTKQLIELSQWLDKNGIDLHIIDMNVSTKDAMGKMFFTMMSAFAE' A
#
# COMPACT_ATOMS: atom_id res chain seq x y z
N LYS A 1 -17.71 16.46 3.52
CA LYS A 1 -17.52 15.23 2.70
C LYS A 1 -16.71 15.59 1.46
N ALA A 2 -15.39 15.38 1.47
CA ALA A 2 -14.57 15.59 0.28
C ALA A 2 -14.64 14.33 -0.59
N SER A 3 -15.20 14.45 -1.80
CA SER A 3 -15.13 13.37 -2.79
C SER A 3 -13.73 13.40 -3.43
N GLY A 4 -13.04 12.25 -3.47
CA GLY A 4 -11.68 12.08 -4.00
C GLY A 4 -11.53 12.29 -5.51
N ARG A 5 -12.35 13.17 -6.11
CA ARG A 5 -12.42 13.43 -7.55
C ARG A 5 -11.51 14.58 -7.99
N LYS A 6 -11.12 15.52 -7.11
CA LYS A 6 -10.33 16.69 -7.51
C LYS A 6 -9.44 17.23 -6.40
N THR A 7 -8.29 16.60 -6.15
CA THR A 7 -7.07 17.33 -5.81
C THR A 7 -5.92 16.33 -5.96
N LYS A 8 -4.74 16.79 -6.37
CA LYS A 8 -3.49 16.02 -6.27
C LYS A 8 -3.48 15.18 -4.99
N ARG A 9 -2.90 13.99 -5.01
CA ARG A 9 -2.71 13.10 -3.84
C ARG A 9 -1.75 13.71 -2.79
N THR A 10 -1.85 15.02 -2.50
CA THR A 10 -0.91 15.77 -1.68
C THR A 10 -0.70 15.16 -0.30
N GLU A 11 -1.72 14.54 0.29
CA GLU A 11 -1.59 13.95 1.63
C GLU A 11 -1.00 12.54 1.62
N LEU A 12 -1.24 11.74 0.56
CA LEU A 12 -0.56 10.45 0.43
C LEU A 12 0.90 10.68 0.08
N ASP A 13 1.19 11.59 -0.85
CA ASP A 13 2.56 11.91 -1.24
C ASP A 13 3.36 12.43 -0.03
N LYS A 14 2.80 13.34 0.78
CA LYS A 14 3.40 13.76 2.07
C LYS A 14 3.58 12.62 3.06
N CYS A 15 2.63 11.70 3.14
CA CYS A 15 2.75 10.53 4.01
C CYS A 15 3.92 9.66 3.55
N LEU A 16 4.04 9.39 2.25
CA LEU A 16 5.13 8.60 1.68
C LEU A 16 6.48 9.28 1.86
N ASP A 17 6.55 10.62 1.73
CA ASP A 17 7.76 11.41 1.98
C ASP A 17 8.19 11.40 3.45
N TYR A 18 7.26 11.16 4.39
CA TYR A 18 7.55 11.09 5.82
C TYR A 18 8.06 9.71 6.26
N LEU A 19 7.72 8.65 5.53
CA LEU A 19 8.06 7.28 5.89
C LEU A 19 9.57 7.03 5.78
N ARG A 20 10.08 6.21 6.69
CA ARG A 20 11.49 5.80 6.79
C ARG A 20 11.59 4.28 6.80
N GLU A 21 12.79 3.79 6.50
CA GLU A 21 13.10 2.36 6.65
C GLU A 21 12.75 1.87 8.06
N GLY A 22 12.03 0.75 8.13
CA GLY A 22 11.53 0.16 9.38
C GLY A 22 10.14 0.64 9.82
N ASP A 23 9.58 1.66 9.16
CA ASP A 23 8.20 2.10 9.43
C ASP A 23 7.17 1.11 8.90
N ILE A 24 5.93 1.25 9.41
CA ILE A 24 4.78 0.47 8.95
C ILE A 24 3.69 1.43 8.49
N LEU A 25 3.37 1.40 7.20
CA LEU A 25 2.20 2.07 6.65
C LEU A 25 0.95 1.24 6.95
N VAL A 26 0.07 1.75 7.80
CA VAL A 26 -1.19 1.09 8.15
C VAL A 26 -2.35 1.70 7.37
N ILE A 27 -3.10 0.86 6.68
CA ILE A 27 -4.33 1.27 5.97
C ILE A 27 -5.53 0.43 6.38
N TYR A 28 -6.72 1.04 6.25
CA TYR A 28 -7.96 0.32 6.52
C TYR A 28 -8.30 -0.68 5.41
N LYS A 29 -8.35 -0.25 4.15
CA LYS A 29 -8.67 -1.08 2.98
C LYS A 29 -7.79 -0.74 1.79
N LEU A 30 -7.48 -1.74 0.96
CA LEU A 30 -6.68 -1.62 -0.27
C LEU A 30 -7.29 -0.63 -1.28
N ASP A 31 -8.61 -0.64 -1.45
CA ASP A 31 -9.35 0.25 -2.38
C ASP A 31 -9.24 1.74 -2.05
N ARG A 32 -8.69 2.11 -0.88
CA ARG A 32 -8.52 3.50 -0.44
C ARG A 32 -7.23 4.16 -0.90
N LEU A 33 -6.21 3.37 -1.28
CA LEU A 33 -4.93 3.91 -1.75
C LEU A 33 -4.87 4.02 -3.28
N GLY A 34 -5.43 3.04 -4.00
CA GLY A 34 -5.30 2.89 -5.45
C GLY A 34 -6.65 2.82 -6.12
N ARG A 35 -6.77 3.43 -7.31
CA ARG A 35 -7.96 3.25 -8.16
C ARG A 35 -7.93 1.94 -8.93
N THR A 36 -6.76 1.31 -9.02
CA THR A 36 -6.51 0.07 -9.75
C THR A 36 -5.60 -0.84 -8.95
N THR A 37 -5.75 -2.15 -9.16
CA THR A 37 -4.89 -3.19 -8.57
C THR A 37 -3.41 -2.93 -8.85
N LYS A 38 -3.09 -2.48 -10.08
CA LYS A 38 -1.73 -2.14 -10.50
C LYS A 38 -1.08 -1.08 -9.61
N GLN A 39 -1.79 0.00 -9.28
CA GLN A 39 -1.26 1.06 -8.40
C GLN A 39 -0.95 0.55 -6.99
N LEU A 40 -1.71 -0.44 -6.51
CA LEU A 40 -1.50 -1.02 -5.18
C LEU A 40 -0.28 -1.92 -5.15
N ILE A 41 -0.05 -2.67 -6.22
CA ILE A 41 1.14 -3.49 -6.39
C ILE A 41 2.38 -2.61 -6.51
N GLU A 42 2.36 -1.59 -7.36
CA GLU A 42 3.46 -0.64 -7.52
C GLU A 42 3.80 0.04 -6.17
N LEU A 43 2.79 0.43 -5.40
CA LEU A 43 3.00 1.00 -4.08
C LEU A 43 3.58 0.00 -3.08
N SER A 44 3.06 -1.23 -3.05
CA SER A 44 3.59 -2.29 -2.17
C SER A 44 5.05 -2.61 -2.50
N GLN A 45 5.41 -2.67 -3.78
CA GLN A 45 6.79 -2.89 -4.24
C GLN A 45 7.70 -1.72 -3.86
N TRP A 46 7.19 -0.49 -3.97
CA TRP A 46 7.94 0.70 -3.54
C TRP A 46 8.18 0.68 -2.03
N LEU A 47 7.17 0.35 -1.21
CA LEU A 47 7.31 0.24 0.24
C LEU A 47 8.35 -0.82 0.62
N ASP A 48 8.25 -2.03 0.04
CA ASP A 48 9.19 -3.13 0.29
C ASP A 48 10.63 -2.74 -0.10
N LYS A 49 10.82 -2.06 -1.24
CA LYS A 49 12.13 -1.57 -1.68
C LYS A 49 12.73 -0.52 -0.74
N ASN A 50 11.90 0.24 -0.03
CA ASN A 50 12.34 1.22 0.97
C ASN A 50 12.38 0.64 2.39
N GLY A 51 12.20 -0.68 2.56
CA GLY A 51 12.18 -1.34 3.86
C GLY A 51 11.01 -0.90 4.75
N ILE A 52 9.90 -0.47 4.14
CA ILE A 52 8.68 -0.07 4.82
C ILE A 52 7.66 -1.20 4.71
N ASP A 53 7.07 -1.57 5.84
CA ASP A 53 6.01 -2.58 5.87
C ASP A 53 4.63 -1.97 5.57
N LEU A 54 3.74 -2.74 4.96
CA LEU A 54 2.35 -2.40 4.70
C LEU A 54 1.43 -3.32 5.52
N HIS A 55 0.53 -2.73 6.30
CA HIS A 55 -0.48 -3.45 7.06
C HIS A 55 -1.89 -3.03 6.64
N ILE A 56 -2.75 -4.01 6.34
CA ILE A 56 -4.13 -3.81 5.89
C ILE A 56 -5.06 -4.36 6.97
N ILE A 57 -5.80 -3.46 7.63
CA ILE A 57 -6.67 -3.80 8.77
C ILE A 57 -7.83 -4.70 8.33
N ASP A 58 -8.55 -4.35 7.25
CA ASP A 58 -9.76 -5.08 6.82
C ASP A 58 -9.49 -6.52 6.37
N MET A 59 -8.25 -6.81 5.97
CA MET A 59 -7.83 -8.15 5.55
C MET A 59 -6.97 -8.86 6.59
N ASN A 60 -6.57 -8.15 7.66
CA ASN A 60 -5.58 -8.60 8.64
C ASN A 60 -4.29 -9.15 7.96
N VAL A 61 -3.80 -8.42 6.95
CA VAL A 61 -2.62 -8.78 6.16
C VAL A 61 -1.48 -7.82 6.44
N SER A 62 -0.27 -8.33 6.63
CA SER A 62 0.96 -7.55 6.85
C SER A 62 2.10 -8.04 5.96
N THR A 63 2.82 -7.14 5.27
CA THR A 63 4.03 -7.51 4.52
C THR A 63 5.18 -7.95 5.42
N LYS A 64 5.08 -7.70 6.73
CA LYS A 64 6.03 -8.21 7.71
C LYS A 64 5.96 -9.73 7.86
N ASP A 65 4.78 -10.30 7.61
CA ASP A 65 4.51 -11.72 7.77
C ASP A 65 4.69 -12.47 6.44
N ALA A 66 5.21 -13.70 6.49
CA ALA A 66 5.41 -14.52 5.30
C ALA A 66 4.11 -14.73 4.49
N MET A 67 2.98 -14.85 5.18
CA MET A 67 1.67 -14.97 4.54
C MET A 67 1.28 -13.70 3.78
N GLY A 68 1.55 -12.52 4.33
CA GLY A 68 1.24 -11.28 3.64
C GLY A 68 2.16 -11.05 2.44
N LYS A 69 3.46 -11.37 2.55
CA LYS A 69 4.35 -11.37 1.37
C LYS A 69 3.83 -12.26 0.25
N MET A 70 3.44 -13.50 0.58
CA MET A 70 2.85 -14.43 -0.38
C MET A 70 1.57 -13.87 -1.02
N PHE A 71 0.68 -13.27 -0.22
CA PHE A 71 -0.53 -12.63 -0.73
C PHE A 71 -0.23 -11.56 -1.77
N PHE A 72 0.72 -10.66 -1.49
CA PHE A 72 1.11 -9.59 -2.43
C PHE A 72 1.83 -10.13 -3.67
N THR A 73 2.67 -11.16 -3.54
CA THR A 73 3.28 -11.83 -4.69
C THR A 73 2.21 -12.44 -5.59
N MET A 74 1.22 -13.12 -5.02
CA MET A 74 0.13 -13.73 -5.79
C MET A 74 -0.75 -12.67 -6.46
N MET A 75 -1.08 -11.58 -5.77
CA MET A 75 -1.77 -10.44 -6.37
C MET A 75 -0.97 -9.82 -7.53
N SER A 76 0.35 -9.72 -7.39
CA SER A 76 1.23 -9.20 -8.44
C SER A 76 1.19 -10.08 -9.69
N ALA A 77 1.24 -11.41 -9.51
CA ALA A 77 1.16 -12.37 -10.62
C ALA A 77 -0.18 -12.33 -11.38
N PHE A 78 -1.28 -11.97 -10.71
CA PHE A 78 -2.60 -11.84 -11.36
C PHE A 78 -2.85 -10.50 -12.05
N ALA A 79 -2.04 -9.47 -11.73
CA ALA A 79 -2.20 -8.14 -12.29
C ALA A 79 -1.29 -7.88 -13.51
N GLU A 80 -0.43 -8.85 -13.83
CA GLU A 80 0.33 -8.92 -15.08
C GLU A 80 -0.56 -9.31 -16.27
#